data_AF-A0A0C1N9K8-F1
#
_entry.id   AF-A0A0C1N9K8-F1
#
_cell.length_a   1.000
_cell.length_b   1.000
_cell.length_c   1.000
_cell.angle_alpha   90.00
_cell.angle_beta   90.00
_cell.angle_gamma   90.00
#
_symmetry.space_group_name_H-M   'P 1'
#
loop_
_entity.id
_entity.type
_entity.pdbx_description
1 polymer ?
#
loop_
_entity_poly.entity_id
_entity_poly.type
_entity_poly.pdbx_seq_one_letter_code
_entity_poly.pdbx_strand_id
1 'polypeptide(L)' 'MPDNQNQPKEFDAILGGQTPPPIESAVLGGLQGVKHRLTNPALEARIAALSEALNYGEAGLDVAIDALQDTAEQVQ' A
#
# COMPACT_ATOMS: atom_id res chain seq x y z
N MET A 1 -30.55 -14.77 33.99
CA MET A 1 -29.87 -14.51 32.71
C MET A 1 -28.45 -14.09 33.04
N PRO A 2 -27.39 -14.71 32.51
CA PRO A 2 -26.04 -14.25 32.80
C PRO A 2 -25.66 -13.13 31.83
N ASP A 3 -25.32 -11.98 32.39
CA ASP A 3 -24.86 -10.81 31.66
C ASP A 3 -23.52 -11.08 30.97
N ASN A 4 -23.39 -10.58 29.74
CA ASN A 4 -22.29 -10.84 28.82
C ASN A 4 -21.03 -10.01 29.18
N GLN A 5 -20.47 -10.26 30.37
CA GLN A 5 -19.42 -9.45 31.02
C GLN A 5 -18.05 -9.39 30.32
N ASN A 6 -17.88 -10.06 29.18
CA ASN A 6 -16.59 -10.16 28.48
C ASN A 6 -16.56 -9.48 27.10
N GLN A 7 -17.52 -8.59 26.79
CA GLN A 7 -17.46 -7.81 25.55
C GLN A 7 -16.63 -6.53 25.74
N PRO A 8 -15.60 -6.28 24.93
CA PRO A 8 -14.85 -5.04 24.97
C PRO A 8 -15.77 -3.86 24.61
N LYS A 9 -15.60 -2.73 25.31
CA LYS A 9 -16.28 -1.47 25.01
C LYS A 9 -15.73 -0.87 23.72
N GLU A 10 -16.42 0.13 23.19
CA GLU A 10 -16.07 0.81 21.92
C GLU A 10 -14.61 1.30 21.83
N PHE A 11 -13.99 1.60 22.98
CA PHE A 11 -12.62 2.10 23.08
C PHE A 11 -11.64 1.10 23.71
N ASP A 12 -12.10 -0.10 24.05
CA ASP A 12 -11.21 -1.13 24.58
C ASP A 12 -10.33 -1.65 23.43
N ALA A 13 -9.02 -1.51 23.58
CA ALA A 13 -8.07 -2.02 22.59
C ALA A 13 -8.24 -3.54 22.45
N ILE A 14 -8.61 -3.99 21.27
CA ILE A 14 -8.78 -5.41 20.96
C ILE A 14 -7.41 -5.96 20.56
N LEU A 15 -6.99 -7.06 21.18
CA LEU A 15 -5.77 -7.77 20.78
C LEU A 15 -6.01 -8.36 19.37
N GLY A 16 -5.26 -7.88 18.38
CA GLY A 16 -5.29 -8.41 17.01
C GLY A 16 -5.05 -9.92 17.00
N GLY A 17 -5.57 -10.60 15.97
CA GLY A 17 -5.50 -12.06 15.83
C GLY A 17 -4.08 -12.59 16.05
N GLN A 18 -3.95 -13.68 16.80
CA GLN A 18 -2.68 -14.33 17.14
C GLN A 18 -1.99 -15.00 15.94
N THR A 19 -2.62 -14.97 14.75
CA THR A 19 -2.05 -15.50 13.52
C THR A 19 -1.19 -14.42 12.87
N PRO A 20 0.13 -14.64 12.73
CA PRO A 20 0.96 -13.76 11.93
C PRO A 20 0.34 -13.66 10.53
N PRO A 21 0.27 -12.46 9.95
CA PRO A 21 -0.09 -12.33 8.55
C PRO A 21 0.83 -13.26 7.73
N PRO A 22 0.34 -13.96 6.69
CA PRO A 22 1.19 -14.65 5.73
C PRO A 22 2.42 -13.78 5.40
N ILE A 23 3.61 -14.36 5.27
CA ILE A 23 4.86 -13.58 5.11
C ILE A 23 4.80 -12.64 3.88
N GLU A 24 3.95 -12.97 2.89
CA GLU A 24 3.66 -12.16 1.69
C GLU A 24 2.50 -11.16 1.86
N SER A 25 1.79 -11.18 2.99
CA SER A 25 0.72 -10.22 3.33
C SER A 25 1.25 -8.96 4.02
N ALA A 26 2.47 -8.56 3.65
CA ALA A 26 2.95 -7.24 4.00
C ALA A 26 2.01 -6.20 3.40
N VAL A 27 1.44 -5.35 4.25
CA VAL A 27 0.71 -4.16 3.78
C VAL A 27 1.75 -3.20 3.24
N LEU A 28 1.99 -3.25 1.92
CA LEU A 28 2.90 -2.33 1.23
C LEU A 28 2.24 -0.94 1.16
N GLY A 29 2.36 -0.20 2.25
CA GLY A 29 2.08 1.24 2.30
C GLY A 29 3.29 2.06 1.84
N GLY A 30 3.15 3.38 1.89
CA GLY A 30 4.29 4.27 1.60
C GLY A 30 4.80 4.15 0.15
N LEU A 31 6.06 4.55 -0.05
CA LEU A 31 6.77 4.41 -1.32
C LEU A 31 6.91 2.96 -1.82
N GLN A 32 6.98 1.98 -0.92
CA GLN A 32 7.04 0.56 -1.31
C GLN A 32 5.73 0.12 -1.97
N GLY A 33 4.60 0.59 -1.45
CA GLY A 33 3.28 0.40 -2.08
C GLY A 33 3.18 1.04 -3.45
N VAL A 34 3.71 2.26 -3.59
CA VAL A 34 3.77 2.98 -4.87
C VAL A 34 4.56 2.19 -5.91
N LYS A 35 5.79 1.75 -5.57
CA LYS A 35 6.63 0.92 -6.46
C LYS A 35 5.91 -0.35 -6.91
N HIS A 36 5.23 -1.03 -5.99
CA HIS A 36 4.47 -2.23 -6.31
C HIS A 36 3.28 -1.96 -7.27
N ARG A 37 2.58 -0.83 -7.10
CA ARG A 37 1.47 -0.45 -8.01
C ARG A 37 1.96 0.01 -9.38
N LEU A 38 3.16 0.55 -9.50
CA LEU A 38 3.75 0.94 -10.78
C LEU A 38 4.02 -0.26 -11.69
N THR A 39 4.24 -1.46 -11.14
CA THR A 39 4.39 -2.71 -11.92
C THR A 39 3.05 -3.35 -12.27
N ASN A 40 1.91 -2.72 -11.97
CA ASN A 40 0.59 -3.28 -12.23
C ASN A 40 0.26 -3.24 -13.74
N PRO A 41 -0.33 -4.31 -14.31
CA PRO A 41 -0.73 -4.31 -15.72
C PRO A 41 -1.82 -3.27 -16.06
N ALA A 42 -2.68 -2.91 -15.09
CA ALA A 42 -3.71 -1.90 -15.29
C ALA A 42 -3.11 -0.48 -15.36
N LEU A 43 -3.38 0.24 -16.44
CA LEU A 43 -2.87 1.59 -16.67
C LEU A 43 -3.32 2.56 -15.58
N GLU A 44 -4.58 2.46 -15.17
CA GLU A 44 -5.20 3.30 -14.15
C GLU A 44 -4.49 3.15 -12.79
N ALA A 45 -4.07 1.93 -12.45
CA ALA A 45 -3.31 1.67 -11.23
C ALA A 45 -1.93 2.33 -11.27
N ARG A 46 -1.26 2.31 -12.42
CA ARG A 46 0.03 2.98 -12.60
C ARG A 46 -0.10 4.50 -12.55
N ILE A 47 -1.12 5.08 -13.18
CA ILE A 47 -1.39 6.53 -13.15
C ILE A 47 -1.69 7.00 -11.71
N ALA A 48 -2.50 6.24 -10.98
CA ALA A 48 -2.77 6.53 -9.57
C ALA A 48 -1.48 6.47 -8.72
N ALA A 49 -0.63 5.47 -8.97
CA ALA A 49 0.64 5.32 -8.26
C ALA A 49 1.62 6.45 -8.55
N LEU A 50 1.71 6.93 -9.80
CA LEU A 50 2.52 8.11 -10.15
C LEU A 50 2.05 9.35 -9.39
N SER A 51 0.73 9.55 -9.32
CA SER A 51 0.14 10.69 -8.61
C SER A 51 0.43 10.59 -7.11
N GLU A 52 0.39 9.38 -6.56
CA GLU A 52 0.71 9.12 -5.16
C GLU A 52 2.21 9.32 -4.87
N ALA A 53 3.09 8.96 -5.80
CA ALA A 53 4.54 9.14 -5.68
C ALA A 53 4.89 10.61 -5.37
N LEU A 54 4.23 11.56 -6.04
CA LEU A 54 4.47 12.99 -5.85
C LEU A 54 4.21 13.49 -4.41
N ASN A 55 3.44 12.75 -3.60
CA ASN A 55 3.20 13.08 -2.20
C ASN A 55 4.40 12.78 -1.29
N TYR A 56 5.42 12.07 -1.79
CA TYR A 56 6.62 11.68 -1.02
C TYR A 56 7.84 12.57 -1.28
N GLY A 57 7.66 13.74 -1.89
CA GLY A 57 8.73 14.71 -2.12
C GLY A 57 9.80 14.18 -3.09
N GLU A 58 11.07 14.45 -2.81
CA GLU A 58 12.21 14.07 -3.66
C GLU A 58 12.27 12.55 -3.91
N ALA A 59 12.17 11.74 -2.85
CA ALA A 59 12.16 10.28 -2.98
C ALA A 59 10.98 9.74 -3.82
N GLY A 60 9.86 10.48 -3.84
CA GLY A 60 8.73 10.18 -4.69
C GLY A 60 8.93 10.58 -6.15
N LEU A 61 9.57 11.73 -6.36
CA LEU A 61 9.93 12.23 -7.68
C LEU A 61 10.93 11.30 -8.37
N ASP A 62 11.94 10.81 -7.65
CA ASP A 62 12.90 9.83 -8.17
C ASP A 62 12.19 8.56 -8.67
N VAL A 63 11.24 8.04 -7.89
CA VAL A 63 10.45 6.87 -8.28
C VAL A 63 9.58 7.14 -9.51
N ALA A 64 9.00 8.34 -9.63
CA ALA A 64 8.22 8.72 -10.80
C ALA A 64 9.11 8.83 -12.06
N ILE A 65 10.32 9.37 -11.92
CA ILE A 65 11.29 9.46 -13.00
C ILE A 65 11.73 8.06 -13.45
N ASP A 66 12.13 7.20 -12.51
CA ASP A 66 12.54 5.82 -12.80
C ASP A 66 11.43 5.04 -13.54
N ALA A 67 10.18 5.17 -13.09
CA ALA A 67 9.05 4.47 -13.69
C ALA A 67 8.76 4.91 -15.14
N LEU A 68 9.00 6.19 -15.45
CA LEU A 68 8.85 6.73 -16.81
C LEU A 68 10.02 6.34 -17.73
N GLN A 69 11.22 6.11 -17.16
CA GLN A 69 12.37 5.62 -17.92
C GLN A 69 12.24 4.14 -18.27
N ASP A 70 11.65 3.33 -17.39
CA ASP A 70 11.38 1.90 -17.62
C ASP A 70 10.37 1.67 -18.77
N THR A 71 9.48 2.64 -19.02
CA THR A 71 8.48 2.56 -20.11
C THR A 71 9.01 2.93 -21.50
N ALA A 72 10.31 3.26 -21.65
CA ALA A 72 10.91 3.51 -22.96
C ALA A 72 10.86 2.28 -23.92
N GLU A 73 10.47 1.09 -23.44
CA GLU A 73 10.17 -0.06 -24.30
C GLU A 73 8.69 -0.23 -24.70
N GLN A 74 7.73 0.53 -24.16
CA GLN A 74 6.29 0.35 -24.48
C GLN A 74 5.51 1.62 -24.82
N VAL A 75 6.17 2.76 -25.00
CA VAL A 75 5.55 3.94 -25.62
C VAL A 75 6.25 4.21 -26.96
N GLN A 76 5.87 3.45 -27.98
CA GLN A 76 6.15 3.73 -29.38
C GLN A 76 4.84 3.94 -30.16
#